data_AF-A0A5C0YNA4-F1
#
_entry.id   AF-A0A5C0YNA4-F1
#
_cell.length_a   1.000
_cell.length_b   1.000
_cell.length_c   1.000
_cell.angle_alpha   90.00
_cell.angle_beta   90.00
_cell.angle_gamma   90.00
#
_symmetry.space_group_name_H-M   'P 1'
#
loop_
_entity.id
_entity.type
_entity.pdbx_description
1 polymer ?
#
loop_
_entity_poly.entity_id
_entity_poly.type
_entity_poly.pdbx_seq_one_letter_code
_entity_poly.pdbx_strand_id
1 'polypeptide(L)'
;MDLQSSQKQAAADILRSHDSWIDPSKAYLETALWLSDLSFVKLKEVDFVICSRIEDHLDWPHVFYPDCNNEIPISRDFDEECDDMICEDCCRYILPNTHQKQRFHLLSTNLNLEKIASWFEDLLSSSKLIWRRAAEGVYHISSQGSIVSVIILDLCTDAVHLTVDKLRIQPTILIIVRENIPNLPLVLPIVKMSDLFCEHKTLNEILCEAAIPELIANVSTQIFPIISLPIISLKEVKPKLPKKILQLKFSHGVVYINDIEVVNKRATLCVSIFRVLFKQFLNDFENDVPLEKHIPLSIEKIADRLTFHSEITDLEQQIRYPLNKMQRTIKEKLANQLGLSIKRDDVIQTIGWPELTCKEHGYRLNPFTLVLKK
;
A
#
# COMPACT_ATOMS: atom_id res chain seq x y z
N MET A 1 -9.00 -33.75 -13.93
CA MET A 1 -9.43 -32.94 -15.10
C MET A 1 -8.15 -32.28 -15.58
N ASP A 2 -7.59 -32.75 -16.69
CA ASP A 2 -6.16 -32.58 -16.95
C ASP A 2 -5.84 -31.17 -17.45
N LEU A 3 -5.48 -30.27 -16.53
CA LEU A 3 -4.84 -29.00 -16.84
C LEU A 3 -3.51 -29.27 -17.56
N GLN A 4 -3.23 -28.52 -18.63
CA GLN A 4 -1.92 -28.57 -19.28
C GLN A 4 -0.83 -28.11 -18.30
N SER A 5 0.40 -28.61 -18.44
CA SER A 5 1.52 -28.31 -17.52
C SER A 5 1.74 -26.80 -17.30
N SER A 6 1.59 -25.99 -18.35
CA SER A 6 1.68 -24.52 -18.29
C SER A 6 0.55 -23.87 -17.48
N GLN A 7 -0.67 -24.40 -17.55
CA GLN A 7 -1.82 -23.93 -16.78
C GLN A 7 -1.69 -24.33 -15.30
N LYS A 8 -1.15 -25.52 -15.01
CA LYS A 8 -0.85 -25.97 -13.64
C LYS A 8 0.17 -25.04 -12.97
N GLN A 9 1.21 -24.63 -13.70
CA GLN A 9 2.20 -23.68 -13.19
C GLN A 9 1.58 -22.30 -12.95
N ALA A 10 0.83 -21.76 -13.91
CA ALA A 10 0.16 -20.46 -13.74
C ALA A 10 -0.83 -20.47 -12.56
N ALA A 11 -1.61 -21.54 -12.40
CA ALA A 11 -2.54 -21.68 -11.28
C ALA A 11 -1.81 -21.75 -9.93
N ALA A 12 -0.68 -22.48 -9.88
CA ALA A 12 0.15 -22.52 -8.69
C ALA A 12 0.71 -21.13 -8.33
N ASP A 13 1.18 -20.37 -9.32
CA ASP A 13 1.72 -19.03 -9.09
C ASP A 13 0.66 -18.04 -8.60
N ILE A 14 -0.56 -18.10 -9.16
CA ILE A 14 -1.71 -17.28 -8.73
C ILE A 14 -2.13 -17.61 -7.29
N LEU A 15 -2.16 -18.90 -6.93
CA LEU A 15 -2.58 -19.32 -5.59
C LEU A 15 -1.51 -19.03 -4.52
N ARG A 16 -0.23 -18.99 -4.91
CA ARG A 16 0.91 -18.77 -4.00
C ARG A 16 1.15 -17.31 -3.66
N SER A 17 1.00 -16.42 -4.63
CA SER A 17 1.39 -15.02 -4.51
C SER A 17 0.20 -14.13 -4.15
N HIS A 18 0.48 -13.11 -3.34
CA HIS A 18 -0.51 -12.12 -2.94
C HIS A 18 -0.39 -10.88 -3.82
N ASP A 19 -0.10 -11.09 -5.10
CA ASP A 19 0.52 -10.08 -5.91
C ASP A 19 -0.37 -9.63 -7.05
N SER A 20 -0.08 -8.41 -7.47
CA SER A 20 -0.62 -7.80 -8.66
C SER A 20 0.37 -8.02 -9.80
N TRP A 21 -0.12 -8.46 -10.95
CA TRP A 21 0.69 -8.62 -12.16
C TRP A 21 0.40 -7.49 -13.13
N ILE A 22 1.46 -6.87 -13.64
CA ILE A 22 1.39 -5.88 -14.71
C ILE A 22 1.54 -6.60 -16.04
N ASP A 23 0.61 -6.36 -16.96
CA ASP A 23 0.53 -6.96 -18.29
C ASP A 23 0.69 -8.50 -18.30
N PRO A 24 -0.15 -9.23 -17.53
CA PRO A 24 -0.09 -10.68 -17.51
C PRO A 24 -0.36 -11.27 -18.90
N SER A 25 0.32 -12.36 -19.23
CA SER A 25 0.08 -13.07 -20.49
C SER A 25 -1.36 -13.58 -20.60
N LYS A 26 -1.86 -13.75 -21.82
CA LYS A 26 -3.23 -14.26 -22.08
C LYS A 26 -3.51 -15.59 -21.35
N ALA A 27 -2.54 -16.51 -21.34
CA ALA A 27 -2.68 -17.79 -20.65
C ALA A 27 -2.83 -17.61 -19.12
N TYR A 28 -2.19 -16.59 -18.56
CA TYR A 28 -2.28 -16.26 -17.13
C TYR A 28 -3.66 -15.68 -16.78
N LEU A 29 -4.18 -14.77 -17.62
CA LEU A 29 -5.53 -14.22 -17.49
C LEU A 29 -6.60 -15.31 -17.59
N GLU A 30 -6.51 -16.20 -18.58
CA GLU A 30 -7.43 -17.34 -18.73
C GLU A 30 -7.40 -18.24 -17.49
N THR A 31 -6.23 -18.50 -16.92
CA THR A 31 -6.08 -19.30 -15.70
C THR A 31 -6.65 -18.59 -14.47
N ALA A 32 -6.46 -17.27 -14.36
CA ALA A 32 -7.00 -16.47 -13.27
C ALA A 32 -8.53 -16.41 -13.32
N LEU A 33 -9.11 -16.22 -14.50
CA LEU A 33 -10.56 -16.27 -14.73
C LEU A 33 -11.12 -17.64 -14.36
N TRP A 34 -10.48 -18.72 -14.78
CA TRP A 34 -10.88 -20.07 -14.42
C TRP A 34 -10.86 -20.31 -12.90
N LEU A 35 -9.81 -19.85 -12.18
CA LEU A 35 -9.77 -19.89 -10.72
C LEU A 35 -10.86 -19.01 -10.06
N SER A 36 -11.23 -17.91 -10.71
CA SER A 36 -12.30 -17.02 -10.27
C SER A 36 -13.68 -17.65 -10.43
N ASP A 37 -13.90 -18.38 -11.52
CA ASP A 37 -15.14 -19.15 -11.76
C ASP A 37 -15.32 -20.25 -10.71
N LEU A 38 -14.21 -20.87 -10.28
CA LEU A 38 -14.18 -21.79 -9.12
C LEU A 38 -14.35 -21.07 -7.77
N SER A 39 -14.45 -19.74 -7.76
CA SER A 39 -14.55 -18.89 -6.57
C SER A 39 -13.35 -18.98 -5.63
N PHE A 40 -12.20 -19.46 -6.10
CA PHE A 40 -10.96 -19.57 -5.30
C PHE A 40 -10.23 -18.24 -5.20
N VAL A 41 -10.37 -17.41 -6.22
CA VAL A 41 -9.81 -16.06 -6.24
C VAL A 41 -10.90 -15.06 -6.60
N LYS A 42 -10.79 -13.85 -6.07
CA LYS A 42 -11.52 -12.68 -6.54
C LYS A 42 -10.56 -11.85 -7.35
N LEU A 43 -10.90 -11.60 -8.61
CA LEU A 43 -10.09 -10.79 -9.51
C LEU A 43 -10.45 -9.32 -9.36
N LYS A 44 -9.44 -8.47 -9.41
CA LYS A 44 -9.57 -7.04 -9.59
C LYS A 44 -8.66 -6.63 -10.72
N GLU A 45 -9.26 -6.27 -11.83
CA GLU A 45 -8.57 -5.74 -13.01
C GLU A 45 -8.68 -4.22 -13.02
N VAL A 46 -7.54 -3.57 -13.20
CA VAL A 46 -7.44 -2.11 -13.29
C VAL A 46 -6.50 -1.78 -14.43
N ASP A 47 -6.98 -1.04 -15.42
CA ASP A 47 -6.07 -0.41 -16.38
C ASP A 47 -5.50 0.85 -15.75
N PHE A 48 -4.24 1.16 -16.01
CA PHE A 48 -3.61 2.37 -15.50
C PHE A 48 -2.62 2.95 -16.51
N VAL A 49 -2.25 4.20 -16.30
CA VAL A 49 -1.17 4.87 -17.03
C VAL A 49 -0.15 5.43 -16.05
N ILE A 50 1.08 5.59 -16.51
CA ILE A 50 2.14 6.24 -15.74
C ILE A 50 2.14 7.73 -16.08
N CYS A 51 2.20 8.58 -15.06
CA CYS A 51 2.10 10.03 -15.22
C CYS A 51 3.11 10.60 -16.23
N SER A 52 4.40 10.33 -16.02
CA SER A 52 5.48 10.73 -16.91
C SER A 52 6.28 9.51 -17.34
N ARG A 53 6.35 9.27 -18.65
CA ARG A 53 7.04 8.12 -19.20
C ARG A 53 7.76 8.48 -20.49
N ILE A 54 9.02 8.06 -20.61
CA ILE A 54 9.94 8.44 -21.70
C ILE A 54 9.42 8.00 -23.07
N GLU A 55 8.75 6.87 -23.12
CA GLU A 55 8.20 6.30 -24.33
C GLU A 55 6.92 7.02 -24.81
N ASP A 56 6.24 7.81 -23.98
CA ASP A 56 5.01 8.52 -24.33
C ASP A 56 5.31 9.86 -25.04
N HIS A 57 5.93 9.81 -26.22
CA HIS A 57 6.47 10.97 -26.95
C HIS A 57 5.49 12.15 -27.16
N LEU A 58 4.21 11.87 -27.36
CA LEU A 58 3.17 12.88 -27.56
C LEU A 58 2.78 13.61 -26.26
N ASP A 59 3.03 12.99 -25.10
CA ASP A 59 2.73 13.54 -23.79
C ASP A 59 3.81 14.52 -23.31
N TRP A 60 5.05 14.33 -23.75
CA TRP A 60 6.25 15.08 -23.30
C TRP A 60 6.15 16.61 -23.35
N PRO A 61 5.59 17.25 -24.40
CA PRO A 61 5.42 18.70 -24.42
C PRO A 61 4.59 19.24 -23.25
N HIS A 62 3.79 18.37 -22.63
CA HIS A 62 2.88 18.70 -21.54
C HIS A 62 3.38 18.16 -20.18
N VAL A 63 4.53 17.46 -20.15
CA VAL A 63 5.15 16.91 -18.93
C VAL A 63 5.99 17.98 -18.24
N PHE A 64 5.53 18.44 -17.07
CA PHE A 64 6.30 19.37 -16.24
C PHE A 64 7.26 18.67 -15.26
N TYR A 65 6.99 17.41 -14.92
CA TYR A 65 7.75 16.62 -13.96
C TYR A 65 8.19 15.29 -14.58
N PRO A 66 9.37 15.24 -15.24
CA PRO A 66 9.87 14.05 -15.92
C PRO A 66 10.00 12.82 -15.01
N ASP A 67 10.32 13.04 -13.73
CA ASP A 67 10.56 11.98 -12.75
C ASP A 67 9.27 11.45 -12.09
N CYS A 68 8.09 11.92 -12.50
CA CYS A 68 6.82 11.54 -11.87
C CYS A 68 6.33 10.18 -12.38
N ASN A 69 6.58 9.13 -11.60
CA ASN A 69 6.23 7.75 -11.95
C ASN A 69 4.90 7.27 -11.36
N ASN A 70 4.01 8.19 -10.95
CA ASN A 70 2.74 7.82 -10.33
C ASN A 70 1.88 6.98 -11.29
N GLU A 71 1.37 5.85 -10.79
CA GLU A 71 0.42 4.99 -11.48
C GLU A 71 -0.99 5.54 -11.26
N ILE A 72 -1.67 5.89 -12.35
CA ILE A 72 -2.99 6.50 -12.30
C ILE A 72 -4.00 5.51 -12.87
N PRO A 73 -4.90 4.96 -12.03
CA PRO A 73 -5.90 4.01 -12.48
C PRO A 73 -6.93 4.70 -13.39
N ILE A 74 -7.28 4.03 -14.48
CA ILE A 74 -8.31 4.43 -15.43
C ILE A 74 -9.59 3.66 -15.08
N SER A 75 -10.69 4.40 -14.91
CA SER A 75 -12.00 3.77 -14.70
C SER A 75 -12.47 3.07 -15.98
N ARG A 76 -13.28 2.01 -15.85
CA ARG A 76 -13.80 1.25 -17.01
C ARG A 76 -14.72 2.08 -17.91
N ASP A 77 -15.38 3.07 -17.32
CA ASP A 77 -16.29 4.03 -17.95
C ASP A 77 -15.64 5.40 -18.20
N PHE A 78 -14.31 5.51 -18.03
CA PHE A 78 -13.59 6.76 -18.20
C PHE A 78 -13.76 7.32 -19.62
N ASP A 79 -14.30 8.53 -19.70
CA ASP A 79 -14.42 9.32 -20.91
C ASP A 79 -13.64 10.62 -20.74
N GLU A 80 -12.55 10.78 -21.49
CA GLU A 80 -11.68 11.95 -21.41
C GLU A 80 -12.39 13.26 -21.80
N GLU A 81 -13.50 13.22 -22.54
CA GLU A 81 -14.31 14.40 -22.85
C GLU A 81 -15.16 14.88 -21.65
N CYS A 82 -15.45 13.98 -20.70
CA CYS A 82 -16.36 14.23 -19.58
C CYS A 82 -15.67 14.16 -18.20
N ASP A 83 -14.58 13.40 -18.10
CA ASP A 83 -13.90 13.05 -16.85
C ASP A 83 -12.49 13.64 -16.79
N ASP A 84 -12.20 14.34 -15.70
CA ASP A 84 -10.86 14.83 -15.41
C ASP A 84 -10.02 13.74 -14.75
N MET A 85 -8.87 13.41 -15.35
CA MET A 85 -7.89 12.52 -14.73
C MET A 85 -6.65 13.31 -14.30
N ILE A 86 -6.38 13.35 -12.99
CA ILE A 86 -5.30 14.16 -12.42
C ILE A 86 -4.31 13.25 -11.69
N CYS A 87 -3.01 13.47 -11.94
CA CYS A 87 -1.96 12.82 -11.17
C CYS A 87 -1.92 13.35 -9.73
N GLU A 88 -2.06 12.47 -8.73
CA GLU A 88 -2.05 12.89 -7.31
C GLU A 88 -0.70 13.45 -6.85
N ASP A 89 0.41 12.99 -7.44
CA ASP A 89 1.76 13.39 -7.03
C ASP A 89 2.15 14.78 -7.53
N CYS A 90 1.95 15.00 -8.83
CA CYS A 90 2.38 16.22 -9.52
C CYS A 90 1.23 17.17 -9.90
N CYS A 91 -0.02 16.77 -9.64
CA CYS A 91 -1.25 17.54 -9.90
C CYS A 91 -1.43 17.94 -11.37
N ARG A 92 -0.89 17.15 -12.29
CA ARG A 92 -0.99 17.35 -13.74
C ARG A 92 -2.23 16.66 -14.29
N TYR A 93 -2.94 17.31 -15.22
CA TYR A 93 -3.96 16.64 -16.04
C TYR A 93 -3.32 15.60 -16.94
N ILE A 94 -3.93 14.43 -16.94
CA ILE A 94 -3.48 13.28 -17.69
C ILE A 94 -4.54 13.01 -18.72
N LEU A 95 -4.13 12.98 -19.98
CA LEU A 95 -5.00 12.77 -21.13
C LEU A 95 -4.55 11.49 -21.85
N PRO A 96 -4.93 10.29 -21.35
CA PRO A 96 -4.50 9.02 -21.92
C PRO A 96 -4.81 8.85 -23.40
N ASN A 97 -5.98 9.32 -23.84
CA ASN A 97 -6.47 9.18 -25.21
C ASN A 97 -5.84 10.23 -26.12
N THR A 98 -5.91 11.52 -25.75
CA THR A 98 -5.35 12.61 -26.55
C THR A 98 -3.84 12.48 -26.72
N HIS A 99 -3.11 12.13 -25.65
CA HIS A 99 -1.66 11.97 -25.70
C HIS A 99 -1.20 10.53 -26.01
N GLN A 100 -2.13 9.62 -26.31
CA GLN A 100 -1.85 8.21 -26.64
C GLN A 100 -0.89 7.53 -25.65
N LYS A 101 -1.12 7.74 -24.35
CA LYS A 101 -0.26 7.18 -23.30
C LYS A 101 -0.35 5.65 -23.30
N GLN A 102 0.77 4.98 -23.06
CA GLN A 102 0.73 3.52 -22.92
C GLN A 102 -0.11 3.14 -21.71
N ARG A 103 -1.13 2.31 -21.96
CA ARG A 103 -1.95 1.69 -20.91
C ARG A 103 -1.31 0.39 -20.46
N PHE A 104 -1.34 0.15 -19.17
CA PHE A 104 -0.89 -1.07 -18.52
C PHE A 104 -2.09 -1.75 -17.88
N HIS A 105 -2.14 -3.07 -17.95
CA HIS A 105 -3.20 -3.86 -17.35
C HIS A 105 -2.71 -4.48 -16.05
N LEU A 106 -3.29 -4.05 -14.92
CA LEU A 106 -3.01 -4.61 -13.61
C LEU A 106 -4.06 -5.66 -13.26
N LEU A 107 -3.63 -6.91 -13.13
CA LEU A 107 -4.43 -7.98 -12.54
C LEU A 107 -4.04 -8.14 -11.07
N SER A 108 -4.97 -7.96 -10.15
CA SER A 108 -4.78 -8.28 -8.73
C SER A 108 -5.72 -9.41 -8.33
N THR A 109 -5.22 -10.35 -7.51
CA THR A 109 -6.03 -11.46 -7.00
C THR A 109 -6.17 -11.40 -5.48
N ASN A 110 -7.35 -11.75 -4.97
CA ASN A 110 -7.56 -11.96 -3.55
C ASN A 110 -8.09 -13.39 -3.31
N LEU A 111 -7.36 -14.16 -2.52
CA LEU A 111 -7.69 -15.57 -2.24
C LEU A 111 -8.94 -15.68 -1.37
N ASN A 112 -9.84 -16.56 -1.75
CA ASN A 112 -10.99 -16.95 -0.95
C ASN A 112 -10.65 -18.19 -0.12
N LEU A 113 -10.10 -17.96 1.06
CA LEU A 113 -9.62 -19.03 1.95
C LEU A 113 -10.75 -19.98 2.39
N GLU A 114 -11.99 -19.49 2.55
CA GLU A 114 -13.15 -20.33 2.88
C GLU A 114 -13.45 -21.35 1.78
N LYS A 115 -13.39 -20.93 0.51
CA LYS A 115 -13.61 -21.83 -0.63
C LYS A 115 -12.49 -22.83 -0.80
N ILE A 116 -11.24 -22.41 -0.57
CA ILE A 116 -10.08 -23.31 -0.55
C ILE A 116 -10.22 -24.35 0.57
N ALA A 117 -10.69 -23.96 1.75
CA ALA A 117 -10.97 -24.86 2.86
C ALA A 117 -12.05 -25.90 2.49
N SER A 118 -13.17 -25.44 1.93
CA SER A 118 -14.26 -26.31 1.47
C SER A 118 -13.78 -27.31 0.43
N TRP A 119 -12.99 -26.87 -0.55
CA TRP A 119 -12.41 -27.76 -1.55
C TRP A 119 -11.51 -28.83 -0.93
N PHE A 120 -10.70 -28.46 0.07
CA PHE A 120 -9.84 -29.41 0.76
C PHE A 120 -10.67 -30.43 1.56
N GLU A 121 -11.76 -30.00 2.21
CA GLU A 121 -12.68 -30.91 2.91
C GLU A 121 -13.40 -31.88 1.94
N ASP A 122 -13.75 -31.42 0.74
CA ASP A 122 -14.29 -32.27 -0.33
C ASP A 122 -13.25 -33.28 -0.84
N LEU A 123 -11.99 -32.86 -0.96
CA LEU A 123 -10.85 -33.75 -1.27
C LEU A 123 -10.68 -34.82 -0.19
N LEU A 124 -10.76 -34.47 1.09
CA LEU A 124 -10.71 -35.42 2.20
C LEU A 124 -11.89 -36.40 2.14
N SER A 125 -13.10 -35.90 1.87
CA SER A 125 -14.32 -36.73 1.81
C SER A 125 -14.29 -37.72 0.65
N SER A 126 -13.72 -37.33 -0.49
CA SER A 126 -13.57 -38.20 -1.67
C SER A 126 -12.42 -39.22 -1.53
N SER A 127 -11.44 -38.95 -0.67
CA SER A 127 -10.25 -39.80 -0.47
C SER A 127 -10.50 -41.14 0.25
N LYS A 128 -11.73 -41.38 0.75
CA LYS A 128 -12.10 -42.53 1.60
C LYS A 128 -11.31 -42.65 2.92
N LEU A 129 -10.56 -41.61 3.30
CA LEU A 129 -9.86 -41.56 4.58
C LEU A 129 -10.82 -41.21 5.72
N ILE A 130 -10.55 -41.72 6.91
CA ILE A 130 -11.26 -41.31 8.12
C ILE A 130 -10.61 -40.03 8.62
N TRP A 131 -11.36 -38.94 8.64
CA TRP A 131 -10.85 -37.64 9.08
C TRP A 131 -11.84 -36.94 10.01
N ARG A 132 -11.31 -36.01 10.81
CA ARG A 132 -12.09 -35.14 11.69
C ARG A 132 -11.50 -33.74 11.67
N ARG A 133 -12.36 -32.73 11.52
CA ARG A 133 -12.01 -31.33 11.78
C ARG A 133 -11.91 -31.10 13.29
N ALA A 134 -10.73 -30.71 13.76
CA ALA A 134 -10.46 -30.43 15.16
C ALA A 134 -10.71 -28.95 15.49
N ALA A 135 -10.27 -28.08 14.59
CA ALA A 135 -10.47 -26.63 14.63
C ALA A 135 -10.50 -26.09 13.19
N GLU A 136 -10.70 -24.79 13.03
CA GLU A 136 -10.55 -24.15 11.72
C GLU A 136 -9.10 -24.28 11.23
N GLY A 137 -8.92 -24.81 10.02
CA GLY A 137 -7.61 -25.10 9.46
C GLY A 137 -6.88 -26.31 10.06
N VAL A 138 -7.46 -27.04 11.02
CA VAL A 138 -6.79 -28.19 11.68
C VAL A 138 -7.61 -29.48 11.51
N TYR A 139 -6.99 -30.48 10.89
CA TYR A 139 -7.60 -31.77 10.56
C TYR A 139 -6.79 -32.92 11.15
N HIS A 140 -7.47 -33.90 11.73
CA HIS A 140 -6.87 -35.18 12.11
C HIS A 140 -7.30 -36.24 11.12
N ILE A 141 -6.33 -36.91 10.49
CA ILE A 141 -6.55 -37.89 9.43
C ILE A 141 -5.92 -39.21 9.86
N SER A 142 -6.72 -40.28 9.85
CA SER A 142 -6.23 -41.62 10.12
C SER A 142 -5.59 -42.20 8.86
N SER A 143 -4.28 -42.41 8.89
CA SER A 143 -3.50 -43.00 7.80
C SER A 143 -2.57 -44.08 8.34
N GLN A 144 -2.58 -45.25 7.70
CA GLN A 144 -1.67 -46.38 8.00
C GLN A 144 -1.59 -46.78 9.49
N GLY A 145 -2.70 -46.67 10.23
CA GLY A 145 -2.76 -47.02 11.66
C GLY A 145 -2.27 -45.93 12.62
N SER A 146 -1.92 -44.75 12.12
CA SER A 146 -1.57 -43.56 12.91
C SER A 146 -2.52 -42.39 12.62
N ILE A 147 -2.66 -41.48 13.59
CA ILE A 147 -3.42 -40.24 13.39
C ILE A 147 -2.42 -39.14 13.04
N VAL A 148 -2.54 -38.61 11.84
CA VAL A 148 -1.73 -37.49 11.33
C VAL A 148 -2.50 -36.19 11.52
N SER A 149 -1.85 -35.18 12.10
CA SER A 149 -2.38 -33.82 12.18
C SER A 149 -1.97 -33.03 10.94
N VAL A 150 -2.95 -32.55 10.18
CA VAL A 150 -2.74 -31.66 9.03
C VAL A 150 -3.24 -30.27 9.40
N ILE A 151 -2.34 -29.29 9.34
CA ILE A 151 -2.62 -27.90 9.72
C ILE A 151 -2.44 -27.00 8.50
N ILE A 152 -3.50 -26.37 8.04
CA ILE A 152 -3.46 -25.32 7.02
C ILE A 152 -3.18 -23.98 7.72
N LEU A 153 -1.96 -23.46 7.55
CA LEU A 153 -1.49 -22.29 8.31
C LEU A 153 -2.33 -21.04 8.07
N ASP A 154 -2.71 -20.76 6.82
CA ASP A 154 -3.53 -19.59 6.47
C ASP A 154 -4.95 -19.62 7.05
N LEU A 155 -5.41 -20.77 7.54
CA LEU A 155 -6.74 -20.97 8.13
C LEU A 155 -6.70 -21.19 9.64
N CYS A 156 -5.52 -21.49 10.21
CA CYS A 156 -5.39 -21.81 11.62
C CYS A 156 -5.51 -20.54 12.47
N THR A 157 -6.68 -20.35 13.09
CA THR A 157 -6.96 -19.17 13.93
C THR A 157 -6.50 -19.34 15.37
N ASP A 158 -6.38 -20.58 15.86
CA ASP A 158 -5.98 -20.89 17.24
C ASP A 158 -4.51 -21.33 17.31
N ALA A 159 -3.67 -20.42 17.81
CA ALA A 159 -2.24 -20.63 18.00
C ALA A 159 -1.90 -21.76 18.97
N VAL A 160 -2.84 -22.22 19.81
CA VAL A 160 -2.60 -23.37 20.71
C VAL A 160 -2.24 -24.62 19.89
N HIS A 161 -2.79 -24.78 18.68
CA HIS A 161 -2.46 -25.89 17.77
C HIS A 161 -1.07 -25.83 17.15
N LEU A 162 -0.41 -24.67 17.20
CA LEU A 162 0.95 -24.46 16.70
C LEU A 162 2.01 -24.46 17.82
N THR A 163 1.62 -24.78 19.06
CA THR A 163 2.56 -24.90 20.18
C THR A 163 3.48 -26.10 19.99
N VAL A 164 4.75 -25.94 20.38
CA VAL A 164 5.78 -27.00 20.31
C VAL A 164 5.29 -28.28 21.00
N ASP A 165 4.66 -28.14 22.17
CA ASP A 165 4.16 -29.28 22.93
C ASP A 165 3.11 -30.07 22.15
N LYS A 166 2.19 -29.41 21.44
CA LYS A 166 1.18 -30.11 20.61
C LYS A 166 1.78 -30.73 19.36
N LEU A 167 2.65 -30.00 18.66
CA LEU A 167 3.25 -30.46 17.40
C LEU A 167 4.14 -31.70 17.59
N ARG A 168 4.69 -31.91 18.79
CA ARG A 168 5.55 -33.07 19.12
C ARG A 168 4.81 -34.35 19.47
N ILE A 169 3.52 -34.29 19.76
CA ILE A 169 2.77 -35.46 20.26
C ILE A 169 2.30 -36.36 19.12
N GLN A 170 2.11 -35.80 17.92
CA GLN A 170 1.54 -36.51 16.77
C GLN A 170 2.33 -36.20 15.49
N PRO A 171 2.42 -37.15 14.55
CA PRO A 171 2.91 -36.86 13.21
C PRO A 171 2.13 -35.68 12.61
N THR A 172 2.83 -34.63 12.20
CA THR A 172 2.20 -33.37 11.79
C THR A 172 2.73 -32.91 10.45
N ILE A 173 1.84 -32.41 9.60
CA ILE A 173 2.16 -31.76 8.32
C ILE A 173 1.55 -30.37 8.30
N LEU A 174 2.33 -29.40 7.84
CA LEU A 174 1.87 -28.05 7.60
C LEU A 174 1.56 -27.85 6.13
N ILE A 175 0.38 -27.33 5.84
CA ILE A 175 -0.01 -26.91 4.50
C ILE A 175 -0.03 -25.39 4.47
N ILE A 176 0.68 -24.81 3.49
CA ILE A 176 0.65 -23.37 3.22
C ILE A 176 -0.16 -23.09 1.97
N VAL A 177 -1.06 -22.13 2.03
CA VAL A 177 -1.72 -21.58 0.83
C VAL A 177 -0.83 -20.49 0.24
N ARG A 178 -0.27 -19.63 1.10
CA ARG A 178 0.61 -18.51 0.70
C ARG A 178 2.07 -18.81 1.01
N GLU A 179 3.00 -18.14 0.33
CA GLU A 179 4.46 -18.27 0.60
C GLU A 179 4.92 -17.55 1.89
N ASN A 180 4.13 -17.59 2.96
CA ASN A 180 4.50 -17.06 4.26
C ASN A 180 4.74 -18.21 5.24
N ILE A 181 5.99 -18.67 5.33
CA ILE A 181 6.38 -19.72 6.25
C ILE A 181 6.80 -19.07 7.57
N PRO A 182 6.08 -19.30 8.68
CA PRO A 182 6.52 -18.80 9.97
C PRO A 182 7.86 -19.45 10.37
N ASN A 183 8.74 -18.69 11.01
CA ASN A 183 9.95 -19.23 11.62
C ASN A 183 9.56 -20.14 12.79
N LEU A 184 9.41 -21.43 12.51
CA LEU A 184 9.08 -22.44 13.51
C LEU A 184 10.37 -23.03 14.10
N PRO A 185 10.45 -23.25 15.43
CA PRO A 185 11.60 -23.87 16.09
C PRO A 185 11.65 -25.40 15.90
N LEU A 186 10.87 -25.94 14.97
CA LEU A 186 10.71 -27.37 14.69
C LEU A 186 10.86 -27.63 13.19
N VAL A 187 11.53 -28.72 12.82
CA VAL A 187 11.57 -29.18 11.44
C VAL A 187 10.30 -29.99 11.18
N LEU A 188 9.36 -29.38 10.47
CA LEU A 188 8.10 -30.00 10.05
C LEU A 188 8.05 -30.09 8.52
N PRO A 189 7.45 -31.16 7.97
CA PRO A 189 7.15 -31.21 6.54
C PRO A 189 6.15 -30.10 6.20
N ILE A 190 6.53 -29.23 5.26
CA ILE A 190 5.71 -28.14 4.76
C ILE A 190 5.37 -28.45 3.30
N VAL A 191 4.08 -28.44 2.98
CA VAL A 191 3.56 -28.69 1.64
C VAL A 191 2.75 -27.50 1.15
N LYS A 192 2.85 -27.15 -0.13
CA LYS A 192 2.03 -26.09 -0.71
C LYS A 192 0.66 -26.62 -1.10
N MET A 193 -0.39 -25.88 -0.79
CA MET A 193 -1.76 -26.20 -1.21
C MET A 193 -1.89 -26.25 -2.74
N SER A 194 -1.10 -25.42 -3.45
CA SER A 194 -1.00 -25.46 -4.91
C SER A 194 -0.57 -26.82 -5.45
N ASP A 195 0.26 -27.56 -4.71
CA ASP A 195 0.82 -28.82 -5.18
C ASP A 195 -0.23 -29.94 -5.10
N LEU A 196 -1.14 -29.86 -4.12
CA LEU A 196 -2.35 -30.67 -4.07
C LEU A 196 -3.32 -30.30 -5.19
N PHE A 197 -3.58 -29.01 -5.36
CA PHE A 197 -4.56 -28.52 -6.32
C PHE A 197 -4.19 -28.84 -7.77
N CYS A 198 -2.92 -28.66 -8.12
CA CYS A 198 -2.38 -28.97 -9.45
C CYS A 198 -2.03 -30.45 -9.63
N GLU A 199 -2.31 -31.32 -8.65
CA GLU A 199 -1.99 -32.75 -8.66
C GLU A 199 -0.49 -33.04 -8.84
N HIS A 200 0.38 -32.15 -8.36
CA HIS A 200 1.82 -32.40 -8.31
C HIS A 200 2.19 -33.36 -7.18
N LYS A 201 1.40 -33.37 -6.11
CA LYS A 201 1.43 -34.37 -5.04
C LYS A 201 0.03 -34.86 -4.72
N THR A 202 -0.09 -36.15 -4.43
CA THR A 202 -1.34 -36.73 -3.93
C THR A 202 -1.46 -36.57 -2.41
N LEU A 203 -2.69 -36.61 -1.90
CA LEU A 203 -2.94 -36.56 -0.46
C LEU A 203 -2.21 -37.68 0.30
N ASN A 204 -2.13 -38.88 -0.28
CA ASN A 204 -1.44 -40.02 0.34
C ASN A 204 0.07 -39.81 0.42
N GLU A 205 0.70 -39.27 -0.63
CA GLU A 205 2.13 -38.94 -0.62
C GLU A 205 2.43 -37.92 0.47
N ILE A 206 1.58 -36.90 0.60
CA ILE A 206 1.73 -35.89 1.64
C ILE A 206 1.60 -36.51 3.03
N LEU A 207 0.60 -37.35 3.26
CA LEU A 207 0.43 -38.05 4.54
C LEU A 207 1.59 -38.99 4.88
N CYS A 208 2.25 -39.59 3.89
CA CYS A 208 3.46 -40.39 4.09
C CYS A 208 4.68 -39.56 4.49
N GLU A 209 4.71 -38.27 4.11
CA GLU A 209 5.75 -37.33 4.53
C GLU A 209 5.57 -36.87 6.00
N ALA A 210 4.45 -37.22 6.65
CA ALA A 210 4.21 -36.89 8.05
C ALA A 210 5.29 -37.51 8.96
N ALA A 211 6.02 -36.65 9.67
CA ALA A 211 6.96 -37.07 10.68
C ALA A 211 6.58 -36.49 12.04
N ILE A 212 7.00 -37.16 13.11
CA ILE A 212 7.03 -36.55 14.44
C ILE A 212 8.21 -35.57 14.42
N PRO A 213 7.98 -34.25 14.59
CA PRO A 213 9.05 -33.26 14.47
C PRO A 213 10.14 -33.43 15.52
N GLU A 214 11.40 -33.45 15.06
CA GLU A 214 12.57 -33.42 15.93
C GLU A 214 12.93 -31.97 16.31
N LEU A 215 13.42 -31.80 17.55
CA LEU A 215 13.79 -30.49 18.10
C LEU A 215 15.12 -30.05 17.49
N ILE A 216 15.19 -28.82 16.97
CA ILE A 216 16.47 -28.23 16.55
C ILE A 216 17.30 -28.05 17.83
N ALA A 217 18.39 -28.79 17.96
CA ALA A 217 19.29 -28.64 19.11
C ALA A 217 19.83 -27.21 19.16
N ASN A 218 19.81 -26.59 20.35
CA ASN A 218 20.35 -25.27 20.67
C ASN A 218 19.56 -24.02 20.23
N VAL A 219 18.27 -23.92 20.56
CA VAL A 219 17.57 -22.62 20.54
C VAL A 219 16.86 -22.38 21.87
N SER A 220 17.49 -21.60 22.76
CA SER A 220 16.83 -21.00 23.92
C SER A 220 16.31 -19.63 23.50
N THR A 221 15.01 -19.46 23.29
CA THR A 221 14.43 -18.11 23.20
C THR A 221 12.97 -18.13 23.62
N GLN A 222 12.60 -17.09 24.37
CA GLN A 222 11.26 -16.85 24.90
C GLN A 222 10.22 -16.83 23.77
N ILE A 223 9.13 -17.55 23.98
CA ILE A 223 7.97 -17.59 23.09
C ILE A 223 7.22 -16.26 23.27
N PHE A 224 7.41 -15.32 22.34
CA PHE A 224 6.55 -14.16 22.11
C PHE A 224 5.98 -14.21 20.68
N PRO A 225 4.81 -13.59 20.45
CA PRO A 225 3.67 -14.21 19.81
C PRO A 225 3.90 -14.44 18.32
N ILE A 226 3.86 -15.70 17.92
CA ILE A 226 3.71 -16.13 16.53
C ILE A 226 2.24 -15.95 16.14
N ILE A 227 1.80 -14.71 15.99
CA ILE A 227 0.61 -14.37 15.20
C ILE A 227 0.83 -12.97 14.60
N SER A 228 1.62 -12.89 13.53
CA SER A 228 1.38 -11.85 12.52
C SER A 228 0.21 -12.31 11.67
N LEU A 229 -1.00 -12.25 12.24
CA LEU A 229 -2.25 -12.31 11.48
C LEU A 229 -2.13 -11.27 10.34
N PRO A 230 -2.61 -11.54 9.12
CA PRO A 230 -3.00 -10.44 8.27
C PRO A 230 -4.03 -9.67 9.08
N ILE A 231 -3.71 -8.43 9.40
CA ILE A 231 -4.68 -7.51 9.97
C ILE A 231 -5.82 -7.50 8.96
N ILE A 232 -6.88 -8.24 9.28
CA ILE A 232 -8.22 -7.91 8.84
C ILE A 232 -8.30 -6.43 9.15
N SER A 233 -8.42 -5.61 8.10
CA SER A 233 -8.72 -4.19 8.18
C SER A 233 -10.12 -4.06 8.80
N LEU A 234 -10.25 -4.41 10.08
CA LEU A 234 -11.06 -3.69 11.02
C LEU A 234 -10.59 -2.27 10.82
N LYS A 235 -11.47 -1.43 10.26
CA LYS A 235 -11.30 0.02 10.20
C LYS A 235 -10.57 0.42 11.48
N GLU A 236 -9.26 0.65 11.37
CA GLU A 236 -8.52 1.23 12.46
C GLU A 236 -9.24 2.54 12.68
N VAL A 237 -9.95 2.65 13.80
CA VAL A 237 -10.24 3.94 14.38
C VAL A 237 -8.84 4.47 14.63
N LYS A 238 -8.32 5.22 13.65
CA LYS A 238 -6.97 5.76 13.63
C LYS A 238 -6.71 6.20 15.06
N PRO A 239 -5.74 5.62 15.77
CA PRO A 239 -5.37 6.16 17.07
C PRO A 239 -5.15 7.64 16.81
N LYS A 240 -5.83 8.50 17.59
CA LYS A 240 -5.61 9.95 17.51
C LYS A 240 -4.13 10.14 17.76
N LEU A 241 -3.36 10.23 16.66
CA LEU A 241 -1.94 10.51 16.69
C LEU A 241 -1.78 11.72 17.60
N PRO A 242 -0.85 11.69 18.57
CA PRO A 242 -0.60 12.85 19.41
C PRO A 242 -0.47 14.06 18.48
N LYS A 243 -1.22 15.14 18.76
CA LYS A 243 -1.19 16.36 17.94
C LYS A 243 0.28 16.74 17.75
N LYS A 244 0.77 16.63 16.52
CA LYS A 244 2.15 16.95 16.18
C LYS A 244 2.29 18.46 16.25
N ILE A 245 2.71 18.95 17.41
CA ILE A 245 3.00 20.36 17.59
C ILE A 245 4.39 20.61 16.99
N LEU A 246 4.41 21.34 15.89
CA LEU A 246 5.60 21.76 15.16
C LEU A 246 5.87 23.22 15.50
N GLN A 247 6.98 23.49 16.19
CA GLN A 247 7.38 24.82 16.61
C GLN A 247 8.05 25.56 15.46
N LEU A 248 7.39 26.56 14.91
CA LEU A 248 7.92 27.40 13.84
C LEU A 248 8.79 28.53 14.43
N LYS A 249 9.98 28.71 13.88
CA LYS A 249 10.88 29.82 14.18
C LYS A 249 11.47 30.39 12.89
N PHE A 250 11.35 31.70 12.70
CA PHE A 250 11.94 32.42 11.58
C PHE A 250 13.06 33.33 12.07
N SER A 251 14.31 33.10 11.65
CA SER A 251 15.47 33.85 12.15
C SER A 251 16.48 34.09 11.03
N HIS A 252 16.90 35.35 10.85
CA HIS A 252 17.95 35.75 9.90
C HIS A 252 17.77 35.20 8.46
N GLY A 253 16.53 35.10 7.98
CA GLY A 253 16.22 34.59 6.64
C GLY A 253 16.27 33.07 6.51
N VAL A 254 16.23 32.33 7.63
CA VAL A 254 16.19 30.88 7.69
C VAL A 254 14.91 30.45 8.42
N VAL A 255 14.25 29.42 7.89
CA VAL A 255 13.04 28.83 8.49
C VAL A 255 13.44 27.58 9.28
N TYR A 256 13.08 27.55 10.55
CA TYR A 256 13.27 26.41 11.44
C TYR A 256 11.94 25.84 11.91
N ILE A 257 11.86 24.51 11.98
CA ILE A 257 10.73 23.80 12.58
C ILE A 257 11.27 22.80 13.60
N ASN A 258 10.86 22.90 14.86
CA ASN A 258 11.46 22.14 15.97
C ASN A 258 13.00 22.26 16.00
N ASP A 259 13.51 23.48 15.80
CA ASP A 259 14.94 23.81 15.71
C ASP A 259 15.70 23.13 14.53
N ILE A 260 14.98 22.50 13.59
CA ILE A 260 15.52 21.92 12.35
C ILE A 260 15.45 22.93 11.20
N GLU A 261 16.56 23.15 10.50
CA GLU A 261 16.60 24.02 9.31
C GLU A 261 15.85 23.39 8.13
N VAL A 262 14.68 23.93 7.82
CA VAL A 262 13.84 23.42 6.74
C VAL A 262 13.99 24.21 5.44
N VAL A 263 14.14 25.54 5.50
CA VAL A 263 14.41 26.40 4.33
C VAL A 263 15.67 27.24 4.59
N ASN A 264 16.67 27.08 3.73
CA ASN A 264 17.98 27.74 3.84
C ASN A 264 17.94 29.17 3.27
N LYS A 265 18.73 30.08 3.85
CA LYS A 265 18.94 31.46 3.38
C LYS A 265 19.37 31.60 1.92
N ARG A 266 20.02 30.57 1.34
CA ARG A 266 20.47 30.53 -0.05
C ARG A 266 19.30 30.36 -1.03
N ALA A 267 18.16 29.83 -0.59
CA ALA A 267 16.96 29.69 -1.41
C ALA A 267 16.09 30.94 -1.31
N THR A 268 16.58 32.06 -1.84
CA THR A 268 15.99 33.40 -1.68
C THR A 268 14.51 33.46 -2.07
N LEU A 269 14.13 32.83 -3.19
CA LEU A 269 12.74 32.74 -3.64
C LEU A 269 11.85 31.96 -2.67
N CYS A 270 12.31 30.79 -2.22
CA CYS A 270 11.61 29.97 -1.22
C CYS A 270 11.42 30.71 0.10
N VAL A 271 12.45 31.43 0.56
CA VAL A 271 12.38 32.26 1.78
C VAL A 271 11.37 33.39 1.61
N SER A 272 11.35 34.05 0.44
CA SER A 272 10.40 35.12 0.14
C SER A 272 8.95 34.61 0.08
N ILE A 273 8.70 33.50 -0.62
CA ILE A 273 7.40 32.84 -0.66
C ILE A 273 6.96 32.44 0.75
N PHE A 274 7.83 31.78 1.52
CA PHE A 274 7.53 31.38 2.89
C PHE A 274 7.23 32.61 3.77
N ARG A 275 7.96 33.72 3.60
CA ARG A 275 7.71 34.97 4.32
C ARG A 275 6.33 35.55 4.02
N VAL A 276 5.86 35.45 2.77
CA VAL A 276 4.50 35.88 2.41
C VAL A 276 3.45 35.04 3.12
N LEU A 277 3.59 33.71 3.11
CA LEU A 277 2.69 32.81 3.84
C LEU A 277 2.74 33.05 5.36
N PHE A 278 3.94 33.27 5.90
CA PHE A 278 4.15 33.54 7.31
C PHE A 278 3.52 34.86 7.76
N LYS A 279 3.63 35.92 6.96
CA LYS A 279 2.96 37.20 7.25
C LYS A 279 1.44 37.05 7.29
N GLN A 280 0.86 36.28 6.37
CA GLN A 280 -0.58 36.01 6.39
C GLN A 280 -0.97 35.21 7.64
N PHE A 281 -0.20 34.17 7.95
CA PHE A 281 -0.42 33.34 9.14
C PHE A 281 -0.33 34.14 10.44
N LEU A 282 0.65 35.03 10.56
CA LEU A 282 0.77 35.95 11.70
C LEU A 282 -0.42 36.90 11.78
N ASN A 283 -0.84 37.49 10.67
CA ASN A 283 -1.99 38.37 10.64
C ASN A 283 -3.27 37.65 11.09
N ASP A 284 -3.51 36.43 10.63
CA ASP A 284 -4.69 35.65 11.04
C ASP A 284 -4.61 35.26 12.53
N PHE A 285 -3.40 34.95 13.02
CA PHE A 285 -3.15 34.64 14.43
C PHE A 285 -3.31 35.85 15.36
N GLU A 286 -2.79 37.03 14.97
CA GLU A 286 -2.90 38.27 15.75
C GLU A 286 -4.33 38.82 15.80
N ASN A 287 -5.15 38.51 14.79
CA ASN A 287 -6.56 38.91 14.72
C ASN A 287 -7.53 37.85 15.30
N ASP A 288 -7.02 36.86 16.04
CA ASP A 288 -7.80 35.78 16.66
C ASP A 288 -8.76 35.05 15.69
N VAL A 289 -8.35 34.89 14.43
CA VAL A 289 -9.14 34.17 13.43
C VAL A 289 -9.19 32.68 13.81
N PRO A 290 -10.37 32.03 13.80
CA PRO A 290 -10.46 30.59 14.06
C PRO A 290 -9.58 29.79 13.09
N LEU A 291 -8.90 28.74 13.58
CA LEU A 291 -7.90 27.96 12.82
C LEU A 291 -8.47 27.45 11.48
N GLU A 292 -9.74 27.07 11.44
CA GLU A 292 -10.44 26.61 10.24
C GLU A 292 -10.52 27.70 9.16
N LYS A 293 -10.58 28.97 9.58
CA LYS A 293 -10.81 30.17 8.75
C LYS A 293 -9.53 30.95 8.42
N HIS A 294 -8.34 30.44 8.76
CA HIS A 294 -7.09 31.05 8.30
C HIS A 294 -7.06 31.10 6.75
N ILE A 295 -6.73 32.25 6.18
CA ILE A 295 -6.97 32.53 4.76
C ILE A 295 -5.86 31.91 3.90
N PRO A 296 -6.18 31.06 2.91
CA PRO A 296 -5.20 30.61 1.92
C PRO A 296 -4.89 31.70 0.89
N LEU A 297 -3.66 31.69 0.38
CA LEU A 297 -3.22 32.56 -0.70
C LEU A 297 -3.06 31.76 -2.00
N SER A 298 -3.74 32.21 -3.05
CA SER A 298 -3.54 31.67 -4.41
C SER A 298 -2.16 32.06 -4.95
N ILE A 299 -1.71 31.40 -6.03
CA ILE A 299 -0.38 31.68 -6.60
C ILE A 299 -0.29 33.10 -7.14
N GLU A 300 -1.41 33.67 -7.62
CA GLU A 300 -1.53 35.05 -8.11
C GLU A 300 -1.36 36.03 -6.94
N LYS A 301 -2.05 35.80 -5.81
CA LYS A 301 -1.91 36.66 -4.61
C LYS A 301 -0.51 36.60 -4.02
N ILE A 302 0.16 35.44 -4.11
CA ILE A 302 1.56 35.30 -3.70
C ILE A 302 2.45 36.09 -4.66
N ALA A 303 2.18 36.02 -5.97
CA ALA A 303 2.91 36.77 -6.99
C ALA A 303 2.83 38.28 -6.78
N ASP A 304 1.62 38.79 -6.56
CA ASP A 304 1.35 40.20 -6.28
C ASP A 304 2.15 40.69 -5.07
N ARG A 305 2.14 39.91 -3.98
CA ARG A 305 2.86 40.23 -2.75
C ARG A 305 4.39 40.11 -2.88
N LEU A 306 4.86 39.37 -3.87
CA LEU A 306 6.27 39.27 -4.25
C LEU A 306 6.66 40.29 -5.33
N THR A 307 5.73 41.15 -5.76
CA THR A 307 5.91 42.14 -6.83
C THR A 307 6.34 41.52 -8.17
N PHE A 308 5.87 40.30 -8.47
CA PHE A 308 6.00 39.74 -9.81
C PHE A 308 4.98 40.40 -10.74
N HIS A 309 5.46 41.05 -11.81
CA HIS A 309 4.57 41.67 -12.79
C HIS A 309 4.01 40.62 -13.74
N SER A 310 2.68 40.64 -13.90
CA SER A 310 1.83 39.60 -14.50
C SER A 310 1.93 39.43 -16.01
N GLU A 311 2.76 40.20 -16.72
CA GLU A 311 2.74 40.19 -18.19
C GLU A 311 3.62 39.09 -18.82
N ILE A 312 4.66 38.57 -18.12
CA ILE A 312 5.55 37.51 -18.64
C ILE A 312 6.17 36.67 -17.49
N THR A 313 5.38 36.19 -16.55
CA THR A 313 5.90 35.38 -15.43
C THR A 313 5.15 34.05 -15.33
N ASP A 314 5.84 32.94 -15.63
CA ASP A 314 5.32 31.59 -15.38
C ASP A 314 5.22 31.36 -13.86
N LEU A 315 4.03 31.67 -13.31
CA LEU A 315 3.73 31.54 -11.89
C LEU A 315 3.77 30.07 -11.42
N GLU A 316 3.55 29.12 -12.34
CA GLU A 316 3.66 27.70 -12.04
C GLU A 316 5.10 27.33 -11.70
N GLN A 317 6.07 27.77 -12.51
CA GLN A 317 7.50 27.53 -12.25
C GLN A 317 8.07 28.40 -11.14
N GLN A 318 7.60 29.63 -10.97
CA GLN A 318 8.19 30.58 -10.02
C GLN A 318 7.58 30.55 -8.63
N ILE A 319 6.35 30.03 -8.48
CA ILE A 319 5.66 30.02 -7.20
C ILE A 319 5.19 28.61 -6.85
N ARG A 320 4.45 27.94 -7.75
CA ARG A 320 3.89 26.61 -7.45
C ARG A 320 4.98 25.55 -7.27
N TYR A 321 5.94 25.48 -8.20
CA TYR A 321 7.03 24.52 -8.13
C TYR A 321 7.88 24.69 -6.85
N PRO A 322 8.34 25.90 -6.49
CA PRO A 322 9.05 26.12 -5.22
C PRO A 322 8.21 25.77 -3.99
N LEU A 323 6.89 26.05 -3.98
CA LEU A 323 5.99 25.68 -2.88
C LEU A 323 5.91 24.16 -2.70
N ASN A 324 5.64 23.44 -3.78
CA ASN A 324 5.54 21.98 -3.77
C ASN A 324 6.88 21.32 -3.39
N LYS A 325 7.98 21.86 -3.90
CA LYS A 325 9.33 21.43 -3.55
C LYS A 325 9.62 21.68 -2.07
N MET A 326 9.24 22.84 -1.53
CA MET A 326 9.37 23.15 -0.10
C MET A 326 8.57 22.16 0.74
N GLN A 327 7.29 21.90 0.43
CA GLN A 327 6.47 20.93 1.15
C GLN A 327 7.15 19.55 1.23
N ARG A 328 7.67 19.05 0.09
CA ARG A 328 8.38 17.76 0.04
C ARG A 328 9.67 17.77 0.86
N THR A 329 10.52 18.79 0.67
CA THR A 329 11.79 18.88 1.40
C THR A 329 11.59 19.07 2.91
N ILE A 330 10.58 19.85 3.32
CA ILE A 330 10.22 20.02 4.73
C ILE A 330 9.77 18.66 5.31
N LYS A 331 8.87 17.95 4.62
CA LYS A 331 8.39 16.62 5.02
C LYS A 331 9.55 15.64 5.23
N GLU A 332 10.40 15.48 4.23
CA GLU A 332 11.53 14.53 4.26
C GLU A 332 12.51 14.87 5.38
N LYS A 333 12.92 16.14 5.50
CA LYS A 333 13.85 16.58 6.55
C LYS A 333 13.30 16.33 7.95
N LEU A 334 12.04 16.70 8.19
CA LEU A 334 11.43 16.54 9.51
C LEU A 334 11.16 15.07 9.84
N ALA A 335 10.72 14.26 8.86
CA ALA A 335 10.51 12.82 9.07
C ALA A 335 11.83 12.12 9.44
N ASN A 336 12.91 12.41 8.71
CA ASN A 336 14.22 11.81 8.94
C ASN A 336 14.84 12.22 10.28
N GLN A 337 14.67 13.47 10.70
CA GLN A 337 15.32 13.98 11.92
C GLN A 337 14.49 13.80 13.19
N LEU A 338 13.15 13.80 13.10
CA LEU A 338 12.27 13.62 14.26
C LEU A 338 11.81 12.16 14.44
N GLY A 339 11.98 11.30 13.44
CA GLY A 339 11.44 9.92 13.47
C GLY A 339 9.90 9.88 13.52
N LEU A 340 9.23 10.97 13.14
CA LEU A 340 7.78 11.11 13.16
C LEU A 340 7.21 10.98 11.75
N SER A 341 5.97 10.48 11.65
CA SER A 341 5.24 10.37 10.38
C SER A 341 4.78 11.75 9.87
N ILE A 342 5.69 12.61 9.41
CA ILE A 342 5.35 13.94 8.89
C ILE A 342 4.66 13.84 7.53
N LYS A 343 3.52 14.53 7.36
CA LYS A 343 2.79 14.62 6.09
C LYS A 343 3.19 15.89 5.31
N ARG A 344 2.92 15.89 4.00
CA ARG A 344 3.22 17.01 3.09
C ARG A 344 2.56 18.32 3.55
N ASP A 345 1.32 18.23 4.02
CA ASP A 345 0.53 19.39 4.47
C ASP A 345 0.72 19.76 5.95
N ASP A 346 1.59 19.08 6.71
CA ASP A 346 1.78 19.35 8.15
C ASP A 346 2.43 20.72 8.41
N VAL A 347 2.96 21.41 7.41
CA VAL A 347 3.61 22.73 7.56
C VAL A 347 3.00 23.75 6.60
N ILE A 348 3.04 23.49 5.30
CA ILE A 348 2.37 24.30 4.29
C ILE A 348 1.21 23.47 3.77
N GLN A 349 -0.02 23.88 4.05
CA GLN A 349 -1.23 23.20 3.63
C GLN A 349 -1.74 23.77 2.30
N THR A 350 -2.11 22.87 1.38
CA THR A 350 -2.88 23.22 0.19
C THR A 350 -4.38 23.12 0.51
N ILE A 351 -5.17 24.15 0.21
CA ILE A 351 -6.64 24.17 0.39
C ILE A 351 -7.30 24.41 -0.95
N GLY A 352 -8.18 23.49 -1.37
CA GLY A 352 -9.11 23.66 -2.49
C GLY A 352 -8.47 23.92 -3.86
N TRP A 353 -9.20 23.61 -4.93
CA TRP A 353 -8.91 24.10 -6.28
C TRP A 353 -10.14 24.84 -6.82
N PRO A 354 -9.99 25.80 -7.77
CA PRO A 354 -11.04 26.72 -8.20
C PRO A 354 -12.31 26.06 -8.76
N GLU A 355 -12.25 24.79 -9.16
CA GLU A 355 -13.32 24.09 -9.89
C GLU A 355 -14.31 23.32 -8.98
N LEU A 356 -14.04 23.24 -7.68
CA LEU A 356 -14.95 22.66 -6.69
C LEU A 356 -15.35 23.71 -5.67
N THR A 357 -16.47 24.42 -5.88
CA THR A 357 -17.33 25.21 -4.93
C THR A 357 -16.74 25.84 -3.64
N CYS A 358 -15.43 25.94 -3.52
CA CYS A 358 -14.66 26.47 -2.41
C CYS A 358 -14.26 27.87 -2.83
N LYS A 359 -14.88 28.87 -2.20
CA LYS A 359 -14.59 30.29 -2.45
C LYS A 359 -13.13 30.67 -2.14
N GLU A 360 -12.38 29.80 -1.48
CA GLU A 360 -11.00 30.02 -1.06
C GLU A 360 -10.12 28.83 -1.52
N HIS A 361 -9.17 29.10 -2.42
CA HIS A 361 -8.19 28.13 -2.90
C HIS A 361 -6.76 28.67 -2.79
N GLY A 362 -5.77 27.80 -2.56
CA GLY A 362 -4.35 28.15 -2.51
C GLY A 362 -3.57 27.52 -1.35
N TYR A 363 -2.53 28.21 -0.91
CA TYR A 363 -1.58 27.72 0.09
C TYR A 363 -1.66 28.55 1.38
N ARG A 364 -1.59 27.89 2.54
CA ARG A 364 -1.40 28.54 3.84
C ARG A 364 -0.40 27.77 4.71
N LEU A 365 0.14 28.42 5.74
CA LEU A 365 0.78 27.67 6.82
C LEU A 365 -0.30 26.94 7.63
N ASN A 366 -0.05 25.69 8.01
CA ASN A 366 -1.04 24.85 8.66
C ASN A 366 -1.26 25.25 10.14
N PRO A 367 -2.44 25.80 10.49
CA PRO A 367 -2.71 26.29 11.85
C PRO A 367 -2.99 25.18 12.86
N PHE A 368 -3.24 23.95 12.43
CA PHE A 368 -3.56 22.83 13.31
C PHE A 368 -2.31 22.12 13.86
N THR A 369 -1.18 22.31 13.19
CA THR A 369 0.09 21.63 13.48
C THR A 369 1.19 22.61 13.87
N LEU A 370 1.17 23.85 13.36
CA LEU A 370 2.20 24.84 13.67
C LEU A 370 1.85 25.67 14.90
N VAL A 371 2.88 25.91 15.73
CA VAL A 371 2.82 26.82 16.87
C VAL A 371 4.01 27.76 16.80
N LEU A 372 3.80 29.04 17.09
CA LEU A 372 4.85 30.05 17.09
C LEU A 372 5.66 29.94 18.39
N LYS A 373 6.98 29.77 18.27
CA LYS A 373 7.90 29.87 19.41
C LYS A 373 8.17 31.37 19.65
N LYS A 374 7.82 31.86 20.85
CA LYS A 374 8.13 33.23 21.28
C LYS A 374 9.63 33.48 21.32
#